data_AF-A0A0C3D4E7-F1
#
_entry.id   AF-A0A0C3D4E7-F1
#
_cell.length_a   1.000
_cell.length_b   1.000
_cell.length_c   1.000
_cell.angle_alpha   90.00
_cell.angle_beta   90.00
_cell.angle_gamma   90.00
#
_symmetry.space_group_name_H-M   'P 1'
#
loop_
_entity.id
_entity.type
_entity.pdbx_description
1 polymer ?
#
loop_
_entity_poly.entity_id
_entity_poly.type
_entity_poly.pdbx_seq_one_letter_code
_entity_poly.pdbx_strand_id
1 'polypeptide(L)' 'LAIKIFSALVNSMPDEQTGSTFTWLNSPMRRNQNVQTLIDMVRIGQWYKDRSQVCQCY' A
#
# COMPACT_ATOMS: atom_id res chain seq x y z
N LEU A 1 -16.99 20.75 0.79
CA LEU A 1 -15.72 21.36 0.32
C LEU A 1 -14.55 21.06 1.25
N ALA A 2 -14.69 21.31 2.56
CA ALA A 2 -13.63 21.11 3.56
C ALA A 2 -13.03 19.68 3.60
N ILE A 3 -13.85 18.63 3.60
CA ILE A 3 -13.39 17.23 3.71
C ILE A 3 -12.33 16.90 2.64
N LYS A 4 -12.57 17.27 1.39
CA LYS A 4 -11.69 16.97 0.25
C LYS A 4 -10.33 17.68 0.34
N ILE A 5 -10.28 18.83 1.00
CA ILE A 5 -9.04 19.59 1.25
C ILE A 5 -8.24 18.90 2.36
N PHE A 6 -8.90 18.42 3.42
CA PHE A 6 -8.24 17.68 4.49
C PHE A 6 -7.87 16.24 4.10
N SER A 7 -8.47 15.68 3.05
CA SER A 7 -8.08 14.38 2.49
C SER A 7 -6.86 14.45 1.57
N ALA A 8 -6.36 15.64 1.23
CA ALA A 8 -5.17 15.78 0.40
C ALA A 8 -3.92 15.53 1.25
N LEU A 9 -3.16 14.49 0.88
CA LEU A 9 -1.88 14.20 1.52
C LEU A 9 -0.85 15.24 1.04
N VAL A 10 -0.23 15.94 1.99
CA VAL A 10 0.82 16.95 1.72
C VAL A 10 2.13 16.30 1.29
N ASN A 11 2.30 14.99 1.55
CA ASN A 11 3.48 14.25 1.17
C ASN A 11 3.51 14.02 -0.36
N SER A 12 4.70 14.16 -0.97
CA SER A 12 4.89 13.91 -2.40
C SER A 12 4.81 12.42 -2.78
N MET A 13 4.89 11.52 -1.80
CA MET A 13 4.79 10.08 -2.01
C MET A 13 3.86 9.45 -0.94
N PRO A 14 2.55 9.72 -1.02
CA PRO A 14 1.57 9.24 -0.04
C PRO A 14 1.58 7.71 0.14
N ASP A 15 2.08 6.99 -0.85
CA ASP A 15 2.21 5.55 -0.95
C ASP A 15 3.65 5.04 -0.73
N GLU A 16 4.51 5.79 -0.03
CA GLU A 16 5.90 5.39 0.32
C GLU A 16 6.03 3.96 0.87
N GLN A 17 5.14 3.58 1.80
CA GLN A 17 5.12 2.21 2.33
C GLN A 17 4.79 1.16 1.28
N THR A 18 3.98 1.52 0.28
CA THR A 18 3.63 0.64 -0.84
C THR A 18 4.85 0.42 -1.73
N GLY A 19 5.58 1.47 -2.08
CA GLY A 19 6.82 1.39 -2.85
C GLY A 19 7.88 0.53 -2.15
N SER A 20 8.07 0.71 -0.85
CA SER A 20 8.96 -0.13 -0.04
C SER A 20 8.54 -1.61 -0.05
N THR A 21 7.23 -1.88 0.00
CA THR A 21 6.70 -3.25 -0.07
C THR A 21 7.00 -3.91 -1.42
N PHE A 22 6.89 -3.18 -2.53
CA PHE A 22 7.29 -3.67 -3.86
C PHE A 22 8.78 -4.04 -3.90
N THR A 23 9.65 -3.17 -3.38
CA THR A 23 11.09 -3.46 -3.31
C THR A 23 11.40 -4.68 -2.45
N TRP A 24 10.71 -4.85 -1.32
CA TRP A 24 10.90 -5.99 -0.44
C TRP A 24 10.45 -7.31 -1.08
N LEU A 25 9.29 -7.30 -1.75
CA LEU A 25 8.76 -8.49 -2.44
C LEU A 25 9.61 -8.87 -3.67
N ASN A 26 10.26 -7.90 -4.30
CA ASN A 26 11.19 -8.08 -5.41
C ASN A 26 12.66 -8.23 -4.97
N SER A 27 12.91 -8.93 -3.86
CA SER A 27 14.28 -9.19 -3.41
C SER A 27 15.06 -10.06 -4.40
N PRO A 28 16.41 -10.06 -4.38
CA PRO A 28 17.22 -10.81 -5.35
C PRO A 28 16.92 -12.31 -5.39
N MET A 29 16.51 -12.90 -4.26
CA MET A 29 16.12 -14.31 -4.16
C MET A 29 14.74 -14.61 -4.74
N ARG A 30 13.91 -13.58 -4.98
CA ARG A 30 12.53 -13.67 -5.51
C ARG A 30 12.37 -13.03 -6.89
N ARG A 31 13.48 -12.80 -7.60
CA ARG A 31 13.57 -12.07 -8.88
C ARG A 31 12.74 -12.62 -10.05
N ASN A 32 12.27 -13.86 -9.99
CA ASN A 32 11.48 -14.49 -11.06
C ASN A 32 9.96 -14.43 -10.85
N GLN A 33 9.48 -13.58 -9.95
CA GLN A 33 8.05 -13.34 -9.80
C GLN A 33 7.51 -12.49 -10.96
N ASN A 34 6.32 -12.84 -11.44
CA ASN A 34 5.64 -12.00 -12.42
C ASN A 34 5.25 -10.67 -11.76
N VAL A 35 5.43 -9.56 -12.48
CA VAL A 35 5.07 -8.20 -12.01
C VAL A 35 3.61 -8.15 -11.56
N GLN A 36 2.71 -8.84 -12.25
CA GLN A 36 1.30 -8.91 -11.87
C GLN A 36 1.11 -9.53 -10.49
N THR A 37 1.87 -10.57 -10.16
CA THR A 37 1.82 -11.21 -8.84
C THR A 37 2.25 -10.24 -7.74
N LEU A 38 3.29 -9.43 -7.98
CA LEU A 38 3.72 -8.40 -7.03
C LEU A 38 2.62 -7.35 -6.80
N ILE A 39 1.97 -6.91 -7.87
CA ILE A 39 0.85 -5.96 -7.80
C ILE A 39 -0.31 -6.54 -6.99
N ASP A 40 -0.67 -7.81 -7.22
CA ASP A 40 -1.77 -8.46 -6.54
C ASP A 40 -1.46 -8.64 -5.04
N MET A 41 -0.24 -9.05 -4.69
CA MET A 41 0.22 -9.15 -3.30
C MET A 41 0.13 -7.81 -2.57
N VAL A 42 0.59 -6.74 -3.21
CA VAL A 42 0.52 -5.38 -2.65
C VAL A 42 -0.92 -4.92 -2.47
N ARG A 43 -1.79 -5.15 -3.47
CA ARG A 43 -3.21 -4.79 -3.40
C ARG A 43 -3.94 -5.52 -2.28
N ILE A 44 -3.67 -6.82 -2.09
CA ILE A 44 -4.21 -7.61 -0.98
C ILE A 44 -3.72 -7.03 0.37
N GLY A 45 -2.44 -6.72 0.49
CA GLY A 45 -1.89 -6.08 1.70
C GLY A 45 -2.55 -4.74 2.02
N GLN A 46 -2.77 -3.90 1.01
CA GLN A 46 -3.48 -2.62 1.16
C GLN A 46 -4.94 -2.82 1.59
N TRP A 47 -5.63 -3.81 1.02
CA TRP A 47 -7.03 -4.14 1.35
C TRP A 47 -7.21 -4.51 2.84
N TYR A 48 -6.24 -5.25 3.41
CA TYR A 48 -6.24 -5.57 4.85
C TYR A 48 -5.85 -4.39 5.73
N LYS A 49 -4.90 -3.54 5.30
CA LYS A 49 -4.54 -2.32 6.03
C LYS A 49 -5.72 -1.37 6.16
N ASP A 50 -6.45 -1.14 5.07
CA ASP A 50 -7.62 -0.27 5.03
C ASP A 50 -8.75 -0.81 5.94
N ARG A 51 -9.04 -2.13 5.89
CA ARG A 51 -10.08 -2.75 6.73
C ARG A 51 -9.71 -2.91 8.20
N SER A 52 -8.43 -3.06 8.52
CA SER A 52 -7.95 -3.10 9.91
C SER A 52 -8.24 -1.79 10.65
N GLN A 53 -8.24 -0.65 9.95
CA GLN A 53 -8.59 0.64 10.53
C GLN A 53 -10.09 0.82 10.79
N VAL A 54 -10.95 0.01 10.16
CA VAL A 54 -12.41 0.08 10.32
C VAL A 54 -12.90 -0.75 11.53
N CYS A 55 -12.09 -1.69 12.04
CA CYS A 55 -12.41 -2.47 13.25
C CYS A 55 -11.65 -2.01 14.50
N GLN A 56 -11.32 -0.72 14.62
CA GLN A 56 -10.97 -0.15 15.92
C GLN A 56 -12.27 0.32 16.61
N CYS A 57 -12.96 -0.62 17.24
CA CYS A 57 -13.95 -0.28 18.27
C CYS A 57 -13.19 0.28 19.48
N TYR A 58 -13.33 1.59 19.73
CA TYR A 58 -13.30 2.16 21.07
C TYR A 58 -14.75 2.24 21.58
#